data_AF-A0A8H8M4S8-F1
#
_entry.id   AF-A0A8H8M4S8-F1
#
_cell.length_a   1.000
_cell.length_b   1.000
_cell.length_c   1.000
_cell.angle_alpha   90.00
_cell.angle_beta   90.00
_cell.angle_gamma   90.00
#
_symmetry.space_group_name_H-M   'P 1'
#
loop_
_entity.id
_entity.type
_entity.pdbx_description
1 polymer ?
#
loop_
_entity_poly.entity_id
_entity_poly.type
_entity_poly.pdbx_seq_one_letter_code
_entity_poly.pdbx_strand_id
1 'polypeptide(L)'
;MAMAYTDTVIGQANEAPHLITSGPQPPPYQECIYMDVSLMHHTTLVHPTFKLAPRRSTPTSSPVSRPMSCRSTSPFLPLPDEIFAQIAQYALGNPFDNLDVARPAPEYRKPAFGNMDGMTRASRRLRAISLPEWFRLFIVNRADDWERARRLSGMHSWVRHIICPAKALDLPTPEDVLARFPYLRSASLALSRDYHFTPILPLSRESLYPSAPATLEITPGFNYRQPVSSFPPTMTSLSVRGTHGSETPLLRNLGLQCPDLRVLRLAKCTMFDSCTKACGAKSNGSRHTDRYRQLGDGSDCSFWGTFPFSHDIYFGGENVEAYADELAAELAPLQNLEEVSVGVYLTPNAALTEHRLAHYPLRHLPDDDPLIQNLIAAASPNLSQPPILLPSQSTAVIEQPPAPHIPPPVTTAVPWSTSQVPPPQYTDPSLWSYDCHACRKIYTASTTTAEHTAGLVLASALPRLKKIEWASFFESHPHAHEFERGTGMHEWRVVRDACGAVLDVERVFC
;
A
#
# COMPACT_ATOMS: atom_id res chain seq x y z
N MET A 1 10.46 -10.54 4.99
CA MET A 1 10.26 -10.55 3.52
C MET A 1 11.12 -9.48 2.84
N ALA A 2 12.39 -9.80 2.69
CA ALA A 2 13.34 -9.26 1.73
C ALA A 2 13.93 -10.51 1.10
N MET A 3 14.13 -10.57 -0.23
CA MET A 3 14.82 -11.71 -0.84
C MET A 3 16.16 -11.87 -0.11
N ALA A 4 16.26 -12.92 0.69
CA ALA A 4 17.35 -13.08 1.63
C ALA A 4 18.63 -13.35 0.82
N TYR A 5 19.59 -12.44 0.95
CA TYR A 5 20.97 -12.73 0.62
C TYR A 5 21.41 -13.93 1.45
N THR A 6 21.54 -15.09 0.83
CA THR A 6 22.14 -16.28 1.43
C THR A 6 23.65 -16.19 1.29
N ASP A 7 24.32 -15.60 2.28
CA ASP A 7 25.74 -15.87 2.50
C ASP A 7 25.88 -17.14 3.34
N THR A 8 26.35 -18.19 2.67
CA THR A 8 26.69 -19.50 3.21
C THR A 8 27.78 -19.41 4.27
N VAL A 9 27.49 -19.81 5.52
CA VAL A 9 28.52 -20.24 6.49
C VAL A 9 28.07 -21.53 7.17
N ILE A 10 28.94 -22.54 7.07
CA ILE A 10 28.76 -23.94 7.48
C ILE A 10 29.22 -24.16 8.93
N GLY A 11 28.45 -24.96 9.69
CA GLY A 11 28.90 -25.83 10.80
C GLY A 11 28.88 -25.19 12.20
N GLN A 12 28.49 -25.85 13.30
CA GLN A 12 28.23 -27.25 13.61
C GLN A 12 27.24 -27.35 14.79
N ALA A 13 26.53 -28.47 14.85
CA ALA A 13 25.64 -28.88 15.93
C ALA A 13 26.42 -29.34 17.19
N ASN A 14 25.80 -29.20 18.37
CA ASN A 14 25.92 -30.16 19.47
C ASN A 14 24.69 -30.09 20.40
N GLU A 15 24.30 -31.26 20.89
CA GLU A 15 23.06 -31.59 21.61
C GLU A 15 23.08 -31.28 23.13
N ALA A 16 21.91 -30.86 23.64
CA ALA A 16 21.25 -31.14 24.95
C ALA A 16 21.96 -30.77 26.29
N PRO A 17 21.28 -30.75 27.48
CA PRO A 17 19.87 -31.00 27.81
C PRO A 17 19.17 -29.97 28.75
N HIS A 18 17.88 -30.21 29.00
CA HIS A 18 16.97 -29.57 29.96
C HIS A 18 17.53 -29.32 31.37
N LEU A 19 17.25 -28.15 31.94
CA LEU A 19 17.13 -27.95 33.39
C LEU A 19 16.09 -26.86 33.72
N ILE A 20 15.22 -27.22 34.66
CA ILE A 20 14.19 -26.42 35.31
C ILE A 20 14.88 -25.50 36.34
N THR A 21 14.55 -24.21 36.39
CA THR A 21 14.72 -23.43 37.63
C THR A 21 13.82 -22.19 37.66
N SER A 22 13.32 -21.92 38.86
CA SER A 22 12.31 -20.94 39.24
C SER A 22 12.91 -19.62 39.76
N GLY A 23 12.27 -18.49 39.41
CA GLY A 23 12.29 -17.19 40.11
C GLY A 23 13.19 -16.11 39.50
N PRO A 24 13.07 -14.79 39.84
CA PRO A 24 12.07 -14.10 40.69
C PRO A 24 11.32 -12.94 39.96
N GLN A 25 10.36 -12.31 40.64
CA GLN A 25 9.55 -11.18 40.15
C GLN A 25 10.38 -9.92 39.79
N PRO A 26 9.95 -9.13 38.77
CA PRO A 26 10.55 -7.83 38.47
C PRO A 26 10.03 -6.69 39.38
N PRO A 27 10.85 -5.67 39.67
CA PRO A 27 10.48 -4.49 40.45
C PRO A 27 9.57 -3.52 39.66
N PRO A 28 8.89 -2.56 40.34
CA PRO A 28 7.93 -1.67 39.71
C PRO A 28 8.59 -0.64 38.78
N TYR A 29 7.88 -0.33 37.70
CA TYR A 29 8.20 0.65 36.66
C TYR A 29 8.59 2.02 37.23
N GLN A 30 9.76 2.50 36.81
CA GLN A 30 10.23 3.86 37.04
C GLN A 30 9.93 4.69 35.78
N GLU A 31 9.08 5.71 35.91
CA GLU A 31 8.69 6.62 34.82
C GLU A 31 9.94 7.34 34.25
N CYS A 32 10.25 7.06 32.98
CA CYS A 32 11.21 7.86 32.23
C CYS A 32 10.55 9.19 31.84
N ILE A 33 11.00 10.26 32.48
CA ILE A 33 10.69 11.64 32.12
C ILE A 33 11.35 11.93 30.77
N TYR A 34 10.54 12.00 29.70
CA TYR A 34 10.99 12.53 28.42
C TYR A 34 11.13 14.05 28.53
N MET A 35 12.36 14.56 28.42
CA MET A 35 12.62 15.98 28.23
C MET A 35 12.35 16.34 26.77
N ASP A 36 11.20 16.97 26.53
CA ASP A 36 10.82 17.61 25.28
C ASP A 36 11.61 18.92 25.13
N VAL A 37 12.54 18.96 24.18
CA VAL A 37 13.24 20.20 23.78
C VAL A 37 12.43 20.85 22.66
N SER A 38 11.33 21.49 23.04
CA SER A 38 10.56 22.36 22.16
C SER A 38 11.02 23.80 22.32
N LEU A 39 11.72 24.31 21.31
CA LEU A 39 12.08 25.71 21.15
C LEU A 39 10.79 26.54 20.95
N MET A 40 10.42 27.26 22.00
CA MET A 40 9.28 28.16 22.03
C MET A 40 9.52 29.40 21.15
N HIS A 41 8.63 29.64 20.20
CA HIS A 41 8.34 30.98 19.70
C HIS A 41 6.91 31.34 20.10
N HIS A 42 6.81 32.07 21.21
CA HIS A 42 5.55 32.66 21.67
C HIS A 42 5.10 33.73 20.67
N THR A 43 3.98 33.51 20.00
CA THR A 43 3.20 34.59 19.39
C THR A 43 1.84 34.64 20.08
N THR A 44 1.68 35.64 20.94
CA THR A 44 0.46 35.97 21.67
C THR A 44 -0.60 36.46 20.69
N LEU A 45 -1.59 35.63 20.37
CA LEU A 45 -2.79 36.06 19.64
C LEU A 45 -3.98 36.15 20.60
N VAL A 46 -4.40 37.40 20.79
CA VAL A 46 -5.55 37.84 21.56
C VAL A 46 -6.84 37.30 20.91
N HIS A 47 -7.66 36.59 21.69
CA HIS A 47 -9.02 36.19 21.30
C HIS A 47 -9.94 37.42 21.23
N PRO A 48 -10.64 37.67 20.10
CA PRO A 48 -11.79 38.56 20.12
C PRO A 48 -13.00 37.80 20.69
N THR A 49 -13.44 38.22 21.87
CA THR A 49 -14.70 37.81 22.47
C THR A 49 -15.85 38.49 21.74
N PHE A 50 -16.52 37.79 20.83
CA PHE A 50 -17.77 38.29 20.24
C PHE A 50 -18.92 38.13 21.23
N LYS A 51 -19.20 39.19 21.99
CA LYS A 51 -20.47 39.35 22.72
C LYS A 51 -21.56 39.68 21.69
N LEU A 52 -22.41 38.70 21.38
CA LEU A 52 -23.65 38.92 20.65
C LEU A 52 -24.68 39.57 21.58
N ALA A 53 -24.99 40.84 21.31
CA ALA A 53 -26.10 41.56 21.93
C ALA A 53 -27.46 41.02 21.43
N PRO A 54 -28.52 41.04 22.27
CA PRO A 54 -29.84 40.61 21.84
C PRO A 54 -30.46 41.65 20.90
N ARG A 55 -30.62 41.28 19.64
CA ARG A 55 -31.28 42.12 18.63
C ARG A 55 -32.79 42.02 18.83
N ARG A 56 -33.37 43.08 19.39
CA ARG A 56 -34.82 43.27 19.57
C ARG A 56 -35.43 43.57 18.19
N SER A 57 -36.11 42.59 17.60
CA SER A 57 -36.90 42.77 16.39
C SER A 57 -38.35 43.16 16.75
N THR A 58 -38.80 44.26 16.16
CA THR A 58 -40.17 44.75 16.14
C THR A 58 -41.08 43.76 15.39
N PRO A 59 -42.34 43.54 15.84
CA PRO A 59 -43.26 42.63 15.17
C PRO A 59 -43.99 43.37 14.03
N THR A 60 -43.70 42.98 12.79
CA THR A 60 -44.54 43.31 11.64
C THR A 60 -45.61 42.23 11.52
N SER A 61 -46.86 42.62 11.74
CA SER A 61 -48.06 41.79 11.64
C SER A 61 -48.28 41.28 10.20
N SER A 62 -48.05 39.99 9.98
CA SER A 62 -48.53 39.24 8.81
C SER A 62 -49.81 38.46 9.16
N PRO A 63 -50.71 38.23 8.19
CA PRO A 63 -52.05 37.73 8.46
C PRO A 63 -52.04 36.29 8.98
N VAL A 64 -52.93 36.05 9.93
CA VAL A 64 -53.18 34.78 10.62
C VAL A 64 -53.60 33.70 9.62
N SER A 65 -52.65 32.84 9.24
CA SER A 65 -52.94 31.57 8.58
C SER A 65 -53.61 30.64 9.60
N ARG A 66 -54.87 30.27 9.35
CA ARG A 66 -55.61 29.29 10.15
C ARG A 66 -54.78 28.00 10.31
N PRO A 67 -54.64 27.44 11.53
CA PRO A 67 -54.08 26.10 11.68
C PRO A 67 -55.04 25.11 11.00
N MET A 68 -54.57 24.47 9.93
CA MET A 68 -55.24 23.27 9.42
C MET A 68 -55.19 22.22 10.53
N SER A 69 -56.31 22.08 11.24
CA SER A 69 -56.53 21.00 12.18
C SER A 69 -56.66 19.71 11.38
N CYS A 70 -55.54 19.04 11.14
CA CYS A 70 -55.52 17.66 10.68
C CYS A 70 -56.04 16.77 11.82
N ARG A 71 -57.36 16.63 11.89
CA ARG A 71 -58.01 15.54 12.63
C ARG A 71 -57.74 14.24 11.89
N SER A 72 -56.70 13.53 12.29
CA SER A 72 -56.52 12.10 12.00
C SER A 72 -56.29 11.37 13.31
N THR A 73 -57.39 11.07 14.01
CA THR A 73 -57.42 10.16 15.15
C THR A 73 -57.56 8.72 14.63
N SER A 74 -56.49 8.22 14.03
CA SER A 74 -56.18 6.79 14.09
C SER A 74 -54.92 6.68 14.95
N PRO A 75 -54.86 5.77 15.93
CA PRO A 75 -53.61 5.47 16.61
C PRO A 75 -52.72 4.80 15.57
N PHE A 76 -51.92 5.60 14.85
CA PHE A 76 -50.86 5.07 14.02
C PHE A 76 -49.94 4.30 14.95
N LEU A 77 -49.97 2.97 14.82
CA LEU A 77 -49.00 2.12 15.48
C LEU A 77 -47.63 2.65 15.05
N PRO A 78 -46.75 3.00 16.01
CA PRO A 78 -45.43 3.49 15.66
C PRO A 78 -44.72 2.41 14.85
N LEU A 79 -44.08 2.81 13.74
CA LEU A 79 -43.31 1.87 12.92
C LEU A 79 -42.25 1.16 13.81
N PRO A 80 -41.95 -0.12 13.53
CA PRO A 80 -40.86 -0.84 14.19
C PRO A 80 -39.50 -0.17 14.00
N ASP A 81 -38.57 -0.40 14.92
CA ASP A 81 -37.23 0.20 14.87
C ASP A 81 -36.45 -0.25 13.62
N GLU A 82 -36.68 -1.47 13.17
CA GLU A 82 -36.07 -2.07 11.97
C GLU A 82 -36.43 -1.28 10.71
N ILE A 83 -37.68 -0.81 10.61
CA ILE A 83 -38.14 0.01 9.48
C ILE A 83 -37.46 1.39 9.52
N PHE A 84 -37.30 1.99 10.70
CA PHE A 84 -36.56 3.25 10.82
C PHE A 84 -35.07 3.10 10.52
N ALA A 85 -34.46 1.95 10.87
CA ALA A 85 -33.08 1.64 10.50
C ALA A 85 -32.93 1.53 8.98
N GLN A 86 -33.85 0.85 8.30
CA GLN A 86 -33.88 0.77 6.83
C GLN A 86 -34.08 2.14 6.18
N ILE A 87 -34.96 2.99 6.72
CA ILE A 87 -35.14 4.37 6.24
C ILE A 87 -33.84 5.17 6.40
N ALA A 88 -33.15 5.02 7.54
CA ALA A 88 -31.86 5.68 7.76
C ALA A 88 -30.80 5.19 6.77
N GLN A 89 -30.70 3.88 6.53
CA GLN A 89 -29.79 3.31 5.53
C GLN A 89 -30.08 3.85 4.13
N TYR A 90 -31.35 3.89 3.74
CA TYR A 90 -31.78 4.42 2.46
C TYR A 90 -31.47 5.92 2.31
N ALA A 91 -31.70 6.73 3.35
CA ALA A 91 -31.37 8.16 3.35
C ALA A 91 -29.85 8.41 3.22
N LEU A 92 -29.04 7.47 3.69
CA LEU A 92 -27.59 7.49 3.52
C LEU A 92 -27.15 6.98 2.14
N GLY A 93 -28.07 6.42 1.34
CA GLY A 93 -27.83 5.90 0.00
C GLY A 93 -27.38 4.44 -0.05
N ASN A 94 -27.70 3.63 0.97
CA ASN A 94 -27.16 2.27 1.18
C ASN A 94 -25.64 2.17 0.94
N PRO A 95 -24.83 3.14 1.39
CA PRO A 95 -23.40 3.22 1.05
C PRO A 95 -22.58 2.12 1.74
N PHE A 96 -23.23 1.35 2.62
CA PHE A 96 -22.63 0.34 3.47
C PHE A 96 -23.02 -1.09 3.06
N ASP A 97 -23.93 -1.24 2.09
CA ASP A 97 -24.28 -2.56 1.56
C ASP A 97 -23.13 -3.04 0.68
N ASN A 98 -22.47 -4.13 1.09
CA ASN A 98 -21.25 -4.65 0.47
C ASN A 98 -20.05 -3.69 0.53
N LEU A 99 -20.01 -2.75 1.49
CA LEU A 99 -18.85 -1.89 1.67
C LEU A 99 -17.67 -2.69 2.21
N ASP A 100 -16.85 -3.19 1.30
CA ASP A 100 -15.51 -3.66 1.61
C ASP A 100 -14.52 -2.52 1.42
N VAL A 101 -14.25 -1.78 2.51
CA VAL A 101 -13.28 -0.68 2.46
C VAL A 101 -11.86 -1.15 2.12
N ALA A 102 -11.58 -2.46 2.12
CA ALA A 102 -10.30 -2.97 1.65
C ALA A 102 -10.11 -2.80 0.14
N ARG A 103 -11.20 -2.69 -0.63
CA ARG A 103 -11.20 -2.24 -2.04
C ARG A 103 -11.69 -0.80 -2.12
N PRO A 104 -10.89 0.22 -1.75
CA PRO A 104 -11.31 1.61 -1.86
C PRO A 104 -11.62 1.94 -3.32
N ALA A 105 -12.91 2.02 -3.65
CA ALA A 105 -13.36 2.72 -4.82
C ALA A 105 -13.02 4.21 -4.62
N PRO A 106 -12.52 4.91 -5.65
CA PRO A 106 -12.22 6.34 -5.59
C PRO A 106 -13.44 7.21 -5.23
N GLU A 107 -14.63 6.62 -5.25
CA GLU A 107 -15.92 7.25 -4.99
C GLU A 107 -16.41 7.14 -3.54
N TYR A 108 -15.68 6.46 -2.65
CA TYR A 108 -16.13 6.30 -1.25
C TYR A 108 -16.14 7.64 -0.51
N ARG A 109 -17.30 8.29 -0.54
CA ARG A 109 -17.60 9.47 0.24
C ARG A 109 -18.52 9.06 1.38
N LYS A 110 -18.09 9.37 2.61
CA LYS A 110 -18.99 9.28 3.75
C LYS A 110 -20.22 10.17 3.47
N PRO A 111 -21.45 9.65 3.59
CA PRO A 111 -22.64 10.44 3.35
C PRO A 111 -22.68 11.67 4.23
N ALA A 112 -23.16 12.77 3.67
CA ALA A 112 -23.33 14.00 4.42
C ALA A 112 -24.29 13.78 5.59
N PHE A 113 -23.90 14.20 6.80
CA PHE A 113 -24.76 14.11 7.99
C PHE A 113 -26.11 14.85 7.80
N GLY A 114 -26.14 15.86 6.92
CA GLY A 114 -27.37 16.58 6.56
C GLY A 114 -28.50 15.67 6.06
N ASN A 115 -28.18 14.52 5.47
CA ASN A 115 -29.19 13.57 4.96
C ASN A 115 -30.04 12.92 6.06
N MET A 116 -29.56 12.93 7.31
CA MET A 116 -30.20 12.29 8.46
C MET A 116 -30.41 13.24 9.65
N ASP A 117 -29.92 14.47 9.57
CA ASP A 117 -29.96 15.46 10.66
C ASP A 117 -31.41 15.64 11.17
N GLY A 118 -32.38 15.71 10.26
CA GLY A 118 -33.80 15.76 10.59
C GLY A 118 -34.27 14.60 11.48
N MET A 119 -33.88 13.36 11.16
CA MET A 119 -34.23 12.18 11.97
C MET A 119 -33.60 12.25 13.36
N THR A 120 -32.32 12.65 13.46
CA THR A 120 -31.61 12.76 14.74
C THR A 120 -32.13 13.88 15.65
N ARG A 121 -32.77 14.90 15.07
CA ARG A 121 -33.42 16.00 15.79
C ARG A 121 -34.88 15.74 16.13
N ALA A 122 -35.58 14.94 15.33
CA ALA A 122 -37.01 14.67 15.50
C ALA A 122 -37.35 13.99 16.83
N SER A 123 -36.56 13.01 17.28
CA SER A 123 -36.75 12.38 18.60
C SER A 123 -35.50 11.67 19.12
N ARG A 124 -35.47 11.36 20.43
CA ARG A 124 -34.40 10.55 21.04
C ARG A 124 -34.35 9.13 20.47
N ARG A 125 -35.52 8.53 20.20
CA ARG A 125 -35.64 7.18 19.61
C ARG A 125 -35.02 7.14 18.22
N LEU A 126 -35.42 8.06 17.34
CA LEU A 126 -34.86 8.14 15.98
C LEU A 126 -33.38 8.45 16.01
N ARG A 127 -32.91 9.32 16.91
CA ARG A 127 -31.47 9.54 17.11
C ARG A 127 -30.72 8.26 17.46
N ALA A 128 -31.26 7.45 18.37
CA ALA A 128 -30.64 6.20 18.79
C ALA A 128 -30.57 5.15 17.67
N ILE A 129 -31.45 5.24 16.67
CA ILE A 129 -31.47 4.35 15.49
C ILE A 129 -30.57 4.90 14.36
N SER A 130 -30.67 6.19 14.07
CA SER A 130 -29.99 6.80 12.92
C SER A 130 -28.50 7.00 13.15
N LEU A 131 -28.08 7.45 14.35
CA LEU A 131 -26.66 7.71 14.62
C LEU A 131 -25.78 6.47 14.42
N PRO A 132 -26.14 5.27 14.92
CA PRO A 132 -25.38 4.06 14.65
C PRO A 132 -25.16 3.83 13.17
N GLU A 133 -26.20 3.96 12.33
CA GLU A 133 -26.10 3.73 10.88
C GLU A 133 -25.09 4.67 10.21
N TRP A 134 -25.02 5.94 10.60
CA TRP A 134 -24.05 6.88 10.04
C TRP A 134 -22.64 6.70 10.56
N PHE A 135 -22.49 6.28 11.82
CA PHE A 135 -21.21 5.94 12.41
C PHE A 135 -20.70 4.56 12.00
N ARG A 136 -21.45 3.76 11.22
CA ARG A 136 -20.96 2.49 10.65
C ARG A 136 -19.64 2.66 9.90
N LEU A 137 -19.44 3.79 9.20
CA LEU A 137 -18.17 4.17 8.60
C LEU A 137 -17.50 5.30 9.39
N PHE A 138 -16.28 5.06 9.83
CA PHE A 138 -15.44 6.06 10.47
C PHE A 138 -14.22 6.38 9.60
N ILE A 139 -14.17 7.60 9.07
CA ILE A 139 -13.02 8.13 8.34
C ILE A 139 -12.21 8.95 9.33
N VAL A 140 -10.95 8.55 9.55
CA VAL A 140 -10.04 9.18 10.50
C VAL A 140 -9.07 10.04 9.72
N ASN A 141 -9.17 11.36 9.79
CA ASN A 141 -8.32 12.22 8.96
C ASN A 141 -6.99 12.54 9.64
N ARG A 142 -6.99 12.57 10.98
CA ARG A 142 -5.85 12.96 11.81
C ARG A 142 -5.79 12.12 13.08
N ALA A 143 -4.62 12.02 13.69
CA ALA A 143 -4.43 11.31 14.96
C ALA A 143 -5.41 11.78 16.07
N ASP A 144 -5.73 13.09 16.13
CA ASP A 144 -6.66 13.66 17.11
C ASP A 144 -8.10 13.12 16.99
N ASP A 145 -8.50 12.62 15.81
CA ASP A 145 -9.84 12.10 15.60
C ASP A 145 -10.08 10.82 16.40
N TRP A 146 -9.04 10.06 16.74
CA TRP A 146 -9.14 8.92 17.66
C TRP A 146 -9.53 9.34 19.08
N GLU A 147 -8.96 10.44 19.56
CA GLU A 147 -9.29 10.98 20.88
C GLU A 147 -10.70 11.58 20.90
N ARG A 148 -11.13 12.23 19.81
CA ARG A 148 -12.51 12.71 19.66
C ARG A 148 -13.50 11.55 19.63
N ALA A 149 -13.19 10.49 18.89
CA ALA A 149 -13.97 9.26 18.84
C ALA A 149 -14.13 8.64 20.24
N ARG A 150 -13.07 8.63 21.05
CA ARG A 150 -13.09 8.13 22.42
C ARG A 150 -14.07 8.89 23.33
N ARG A 151 -14.26 10.19 23.09
CA ARG A 151 -15.19 11.04 23.86
C ARG A 151 -16.66 10.83 23.48
N LEU A 152 -16.93 10.23 22.31
CA LEU A 152 -18.28 9.93 21.87
C LEU A 152 -18.72 8.58 22.44
N SER A 153 -19.48 8.64 23.53
CA SER A 153 -20.03 7.45 24.18
C SER A 153 -20.85 6.61 23.20
N GLY A 154 -20.57 5.31 23.15
CA GLY A 154 -21.24 4.35 22.27
C GLY A 154 -20.74 4.32 20.82
N MET A 155 -19.97 5.32 20.34
CA MET A 155 -19.54 5.35 18.93
C MET A 155 -18.76 4.09 18.54
N HIS A 156 -17.87 3.64 19.42
CA HIS A 156 -17.01 2.47 19.19
C HIS A 156 -17.80 1.17 18.94
N SER A 157 -19.01 1.04 19.49
CA SER A 157 -19.87 -0.12 19.27
C SER A 157 -20.72 -0.02 17.98
N TRP A 158 -20.73 1.13 17.31
CA TRP A 158 -21.47 1.36 16.07
C TRP A 158 -20.60 1.25 14.82
N VAL A 159 -19.30 1.56 14.93
CA VAL A 159 -18.37 1.47 13.80
C VAL A 159 -18.25 0.03 13.33
N ARG A 160 -18.30 -0.14 12.00
CA ARG A 160 -18.10 -1.41 11.28
C ARG A 160 -16.96 -1.31 10.27
N HIS A 161 -16.67 -0.11 9.79
CA HIS A 161 -15.68 0.14 8.75
C HIS A 161 -14.82 1.34 9.13
N ILE A 162 -13.50 1.21 9.00
CA ILE A 162 -12.55 2.30 9.23
C ILE A 162 -11.74 2.58 7.97
N ILE A 163 -11.59 3.86 7.64
CA ILE A 163 -10.63 4.33 6.63
C ILE A 163 -9.65 5.27 7.34
N CYS A 164 -8.37 4.92 7.25
CA CYS A 164 -7.29 5.57 7.97
C CYS A 164 -6.15 5.95 7.00
N PRO A 165 -6.15 7.17 6.44
CA PRO A 165 -4.99 7.73 5.73
C PRO A 165 -3.74 7.81 6.60
N ALA A 166 -2.56 7.96 5.98
CA ALA A 166 -1.28 7.86 6.66
C ALA A 166 -1.12 8.76 7.89
N LYS A 167 -1.56 10.02 7.79
CA LYS A 167 -1.47 11.02 8.88
C LYS A 167 -2.31 10.69 10.11
N ALA A 168 -3.24 9.75 9.99
CA ALA A 168 -4.12 9.37 11.10
C ALA A 168 -3.52 8.31 12.02
N LEU A 169 -2.42 7.66 11.63
CA LEU A 169 -1.70 6.68 12.47
C LEU A 169 -0.38 7.23 13.05
N ASP A 170 -0.09 8.51 12.79
CA ASP A 170 1.04 9.23 13.38
C ASP A 170 0.92 9.27 14.92
N LEU A 171 2.04 9.45 15.62
CA LEU A 171 2.05 9.65 17.06
C LEU A 171 1.16 10.84 17.45
N PRO A 172 0.43 10.78 18.58
CA PRO A 172 0.50 9.77 19.65
C PRO A 172 -0.53 8.63 19.50
N THR A 173 -0.92 8.23 18.29
CA THR A 173 -1.93 7.17 18.08
C THR A 173 -1.50 5.85 18.75
N PRO A 174 -2.32 5.30 19.67
CA PRO A 174 -2.04 4.03 20.33
C PRO A 174 -2.07 2.85 19.36
N GLU A 175 -1.23 1.84 19.59
CA GLU A 175 -1.16 0.66 18.71
C GLU A 175 -2.40 -0.25 18.82
N ASP A 176 -3.17 -0.13 19.91
CA ASP A 176 -4.40 -0.88 20.16
C ASP A 176 -5.65 -0.19 19.62
N VAL A 177 -5.50 0.88 18.83
CA VAL A 177 -6.62 1.76 18.47
C VAL A 177 -7.76 1.04 17.75
N LEU A 178 -7.47 0.04 16.91
CA LEU A 178 -8.51 -0.73 16.21
C LEU A 178 -9.24 -1.72 17.12
N ALA A 179 -8.54 -2.32 18.10
CA ALA A 179 -9.13 -3.25 19.06
C ALA A 179 -10.25 -2.62 19.91
N ARG A 180 -10.27 -1.28 20.01
CA ARG A 180 -11.31 -0.52 20.72
C ARG A 180 -12.67 -0.54 20.02
N PHE A 181 -12.74 -1.02 18.78
CA PHE A 181 -13.97 -1.13 18.00
C PHE A 181 -14.42 -2.60 17.92
N PRO A 182 -15.16 -3.11 18.92
CA PRO A 182 -15.41 -4.55 19.07
C PRO A 182 -16.19 -5.20 17.92
N TYR A 183 -16.87 -4.41 17.10
CA TYR A 183 -17.67 -4.87 15.96
C TYR A 183 -17.09 -4.45 14.60
N LEU A 184 -15.84 -3.97 14.58
CA LEU A 184 -15.15 -3.61 13.35
C LEU A 184 -15.06 -4.83 12.41
N ARG A 185 -15.59 -4.69 11.20
CA ARG A 185 -15.59 -5.72 10.16
C ARG A 185 -14.49 -5.49 9.14
N SER A 186 -14.23 -4.24 8.77
CA SER A 186 -13.19 -3.94 7.79
C SER A 186 -12.41 -2.67 8.09
N ALA A 187 -11.14 -2.65 7.69
CA ALA A 187 -10.29 -1.48 7.81
C ALA A 187 -9.41 -1.28 6.57
N SER A 188 -9.17 -0.02 6.21
CA SER A 188 -8.18 0.40 5.21
C SER A 188 -7.18 1.32 5.88
N LEU A 189 -5.92 0.91 5.94
CA LEU A 189 -4.83 1.60 6.62
C LEU A 189 -3.77 2.00 5.60
N ALA A 190 -3.44 3.28 5.53
CA ALA A 190 -2.25 3.75 4.84
C ALA A 190 -1.11 3.91 5.85
N LEU A 191 0.02 3.26 5.60
CA LEU A 191 1.18 3.17 6.48
C LEU A 191 2.42 3.85 5.84
N SER A 192 2.24 4.83 4.96
CA SER A 192 3.34 5.54 4.28
C SER A 192 4.28 6.34 5.20
N ARG A 193 4.03 6.30 6.51
CA ARG A 193 4.80 6.94 7.59
C ARG A 193 5.19 5.95 8.68
N ASP A 194 5.26 4.66 8.35
CA ASP A 194 5.68 3.57 9.25
C ASP A 194 7.19 3.52 9.48
N TYR A 195 7.94 4.60 9.20
CA TYR A 195 9.38 4.65 9.42
C TYR A 195 9.80 5.96 10.07
N HIS A 196 10.89 5.88 10.83
CA HIS A 196 11.64 7.03 11.30
C HIS A 196 13.08 6.90 10.80
N PHE A 197 13.53 7.91 10.08
CA PHE A 197 14.95 8.04 9.76
C PHE A 197 15.66 8.57 11.01
N THR A 198 16.58 7.79 11.56
CA THR A 198 17.48 8.29 12.60
C THR A 198 18.68 8.87 11.86
N PRO A 199 18.75 10.21 11.68
CA PRO A 199 19.89 10.79 10.98
C PRO A 199 21.16 10.45 11.73
N ILE A 200 22.25 10.26 10.99
CA ILE A 200 23.60 10.28 11.57
C ILE A 200 23.73 11.66 12.21
N LEU A 201 23.48 11.76 13.52
CA LEU A 201 23.99 12.89 14.28
C LEU A 201 25.49 12.79 14.09
N PRO A 202 26.17 13.81 13.53
CA PRO A 202 27.62 13.83 13.57
C PRO A 202 27.95 13.71 15.05
N LEU A 203 28.51 12.56 15.46
CA LEU A 203 28.94 12.34 16.83
C LEU A 203 29.87 13.49 17.15
N SER A 204 29.37 14.50 17.86
CA SER A 204 30.19 15.54 18.45
C SER A 204 31.21 14.78 19.26
N ARG A 205 32.46 14.81 18.81
CA ARG A 205 33.59 14.02 19.34
C ARG A 205 33.82 14.20 20.85
N GLU A 206 33.13 15.17 21.47
CA GLU A 206 33.21 15.58 22.87
C GLU A 206 32.15 14.98 23.81
N SER A 207 31.11 14.29 23.34
CA SER A 207 30.04 13.75 24.21
C SER A 207 30.08 12.22 24.38
N LEU A 208 31.25 11.59 24.21
CA LEU A 208 31.43 10.20 24.61
C LEU A 208 31.56 10.13 26.13
N TYR A 209 30.46 9.73 26.78
CA TYR A 209 30.49 9.19 28.14
C TYR A 209 31.61 8.13 28.25
N PRO A 210 32.61 8.29 29.12
CA PRO A 210 33.72 7.34 29.27
C PRO A 210 33.30 5.95 29.80
N SER A 211 32.03 5.79 30.18
CA SER A 211 31.49 4.61 30.84
C SER A 211 30.38 3.90 30.07
N ALA A 212 30.02 4.35 28.86
CA ALA A 212 29.08 3.61 28.02
C ALA A 212 29.79 2.40 27.38
N PRO A 213 29.27 1.18 27.51
CA PRO A 213 29.87 -0.01 26.91
C PRO A 213 30.00 0.16 25.39
N ALA A 214 31.16 -0.22 24.85
CA ALA A 214 31.63 0.07 23.49
C ALA A 214 30.85 -0.63 22.34
N THR A 215 29.60 -1.02 22.54
CA THR A 215 28.83 -1.88 21.63
C THR A 215 27.42 -1.38 21.27
N LEU A 216 27.09 -0.12 21.55
CA LEU A 216 25.91 0.51 20.93
C LEU A 216 26.29 1.09 19.56
N GLU A 217 26.46 0.20 18.57
CA GLU A 217 26.40 0.59 17.16
C GLU A 217 24.99 1.10 16.88
N ILE A 218 24.79 2.42 16.99
CA ILE A 218 23.62 3.07 16.42
C ILE A 218 23.86 3.09 14.92
N THR A 219 23.54 1.99 14.24
CA THR A 219 23.66 1.90 12.79
C THR A 219 22.71 2.93 12.19
N PRO A 220 23.20 3.91 11.40
CA PRO A 220 22.31 4.77 10.65
C PRO A 220 21.34 3.95 9.83
N GLY A 221 20.05 4.27 9.94
CA GLY A 221 19.04 3.44 9.31
C GLY A 221 17.61 3.92 9.50
N PHE A 222 16.74 3.25 8.75
CA PHE A 222 15.29 3.35 8.87
C PHE A 222 14.84 2.44 10.01
N ASN A 223 14.22 3.03 11.03
CA ASN A 223 13.51 2.28 12.06
C ASN A 223 12.04 2.17 11.64
N TYR A 224 11.59 0.97 11.32
CA TYR A 224 10.19 0.73 10.98
C TYR A 224 9.35 0.57 12.25
N ARG A 225 8.26 1.32 12.34
CA ARG A 225 7.25 1.26 13.39
C ARG A 225 6.12 0.36 12.93
N GLN A 226 5.50 -0.36 13.86
CA GLN A 226 4.22 -1.05 13.63
C GLN A 226 3.08 -0.18 14.22
N PRO A 227 2.34 0.60 13.42
CA PRO A 227 1.39 1.56 13.98
C PRO A 227 0.14 0.92 14.60
N VAL A 228 -0.15 -0.35 14.26
CA VAL A 228 -1.27 -1.13 14.79
C VAL A 228 -0.81 -2.55 15.09
N SER A 229 -1.00 -2.99 16.33
CA SER A 229 -0.61 -4.32 16.81
C SER A 229 -1.79 -5.15 17.36
N SER A 230 -2.93 -4.51 17.66
CA SER A 230 -4.12 -5.20 18.17
C SER A 230 -5.36 -4.97 17.30
N PHE A 231 -6.09 -6.05 17.04
CA PHE A 231 -7.25 -6.12 16.15
C PHE A 231 -8.45 -6.78 16.86
N PRO A 232 -9.69 -6.36 16.56
CA PRO A 232 -10.86 -7.01 17.10
C PRO A 232 -11.14 -8.35 16.37
N PRO A 233 -11.66 -9.37 17.08
CA PRO A 233 -11.90 -10.70 16.49
C PRO A 233 -13.02 -10.72 15.46
N THR A 234 -13.82 -9.66 15.37
CA THR A 234 -14.93 -9.54 14.41
C THR A 234 -14.49 -9.11 13.01
N MET A 235 -13.21 -8.75 12.84
CA MET A 235 -12.66 -8.25 11.58
C MET A 235 -12.58 -9.36 10.52
N THR A 236 -13.15 -9.08 9.35
CA THR A 236 -13.23 -10.01 8.21
C THR A 236 -12.46 -9.53 6.99
N SER A 237 -12.08 -8.25 6.94
CA SER A 237 -11.36 -7.66 5.81
C SER A 237 -10.35 -6.60 6.26
N LEU A 238 -9.15 -6.60 5.67
CA LEU A 238 -8.12 -5.60 5.94
C LEU A 238 -7.38 -5.22 4.65
N SER A 239 -7.26 -3.92 4.38
CA SER A 239 -6.27 -3.38 3.45
C SER A 239 -5.23 -2.57 4.20
N VAL A 240 -3.97 -2.87 3.91
CA VAL A 240 -2.81 -2.12 4.36
C VAL A 240 -2.05 -1.66 3.12
N ARG A 241 -1.73 -0.37 3.07
CA ARG A 241 -1.13 0.27 1.90
C ARG A 241 0.08 1.09 2.31
N GLY A 242 1.04 1.24 1.40
CA GLY A 242 2.18 2.12 1.63
C GLY A 242 3.11 1.63 2.73
N THR A 243 3.20 0.33 2.99
CA THR A 243 4.17 -0.21 3.96
C THR A 243 5.59 -0.15 3.41
N HIS A 244 6.54 0.18 4.29
CA HIS A 244 7.96 0.08 3.98
C HIS A 244 8.62 -1.09 4.71
N GLY A 245 8.16 -1.38 5.94
CA GLY A 245 8.65 -2.47 6.77
C GLY A 245 8.13 -3.87 6.37
N SER A 246 8.57 -4.90 7.11
CA SER A 246 8.05 -6.26 6.96
C SER A 246 6.63 -6.37 7.53
N GLU A 247 5.73 -7.03 6.81
CA GLU A 247 4.36 -7.31 7.26
C GLU A 247 4.27 -8.50 8.23
N THR A 248 5.34 -9.26 8.40
CA THR A 248 5.38 -10.46 9.26
C THR A 248 4.77 -10.23 10.67
N PRO A 249 5.08 -9.14 11.40
CA PRO A 249 4.47 -8.89 12.70
C PRO A 249 2.96 -8.62 12.62
N LEU A 250 2.52 -7.93 11.56
CA LEU A 250 1.11 -7.68 11.27
C LEU A 250 0.39 -9.01 10.99
N LEU A 251 0.92 -9.83 10.09
CA LEU A 251 0.34 -11.13 9.71
C LEU A 251 0.22 -12.07 10.90
N ARG A 252 1.26 -12.13 11.75
CA ARG A 252 1.23 -12.90 12.99
C ARG A 252 0.10 -12.44 13.92
N ASN A 253 -0.05 -11.13 14.12
CA ASN A 253 -1.11 -10.59 14.97
C ASN A 253 -2.50 -10.87 14.40
N LEU A 254 -2.68 -10.75 13.08
CA LEU A 254 -3.95 -11.09 12.42
C LEU A 254 -4.29 -12.57 12.58
N GLY A 255 -3.31 -13.46 12.41
CA GLY A 255 -3.47 -14.90 12.62
C GLY A 255 -3.94 -15.26 14.02
N LEU A 256 -3.44 -14.55 15.03
CA LEU A 256 -3.79 -14.79 16.44
C LEU A 256 -5.13 -14.17 16.83
N GLN A 257 -5.46 -13.00 16.27
CA GLN A 257 -6.54 -12.16 16.78
C GLN A 257 -7.79 -12.15 15.88
N CYS A 258 -7.66 -12.48 14.60
CA CYS A 258 -8.71 -12.38 13.59
C CYS A 258 -8.89 -13.71 12.83
N PRO A 259 -9.39 -14.77 13.50
CA PRO A 259 -9.54 -16.08 12.87
C PRO A 259 -10.54 -16.09 11.70
N ASP A 260 -11.47 -15.14 11.67
CA ASP A 260 -12.49 -15.00 10.62
C ASP A 260 -12.07 -14.06 9.47
N LEU A 261 -10.80 -13.65 9.39
CA LEU A 261 -10.32 -12.81 8.30
C LEU A 261 -10.44 -13.53 6.95
N ARG A 262 -11.14 -12.91 5.99
CA ARG A 262 -11.43 -13.46 4.66
C ARG A 262 -10.75 -12.71 3.53
N VAL A 263 -10.55 -11.40 3.68
CA VAL A 263 -9.94 -10.55 2.65
C VAL A 263 -8.73 -9.84 3.24
N LEU A 264 -7.58 -10.01 2.61
CA LEU A 264 -6.35 -9.33 2.99
C LEU A 264 -5.71 -8.68 1.78
N ARG A 265 -5.38 -7.40 1.90
CA ARG A 265 -4.72 -6.63 0.84
C ARG A 265 -3.49 -5.94 1.41
N LEU A 266 -2.33 -6.31 0.91
CA LEU A 266 -1.04 -5.77 1.33
C LEU A 266 -0.45 -5.05 0.13
N ALA A 267 -0.40 -3.73 0.16
CA ALA A 267 0.29 -2.95 -0.85
C ALA A 267 1.51 -2.29 -0.23
N LYS A 268 2.69 -2.62 -0.75
CA LYS A 268 3.92 -1.93 -0.42
C LYS A 268 3.83 -0.47 -0.85
N CYS A 269 4.58 0.40 -0.20
CA CYS A 269 4.91 1.68 -0.78
C CYS A 269 5.90 1.39 -1.90
N THR A 270 5.55 1.73 -3.13
CA THR A 270 6.42 1.61 -4.30
C THR A 270 6.68 2.99 -4.87
N MET A 271 7.75 3.13 -5.63
CA MET A 271 7.99 4.36 -6.37
C MET A 271 6.96 4.60 -7.50
N PHE A 272 6.24 3.55 -7.91
CA PHE A 272 5.21 3.57 -8.94
C PHE A 272 3.85 4.06 -8.41
N ASP A 273 3.59 3.95 -7.11
CA ASP A 273 2.37 4.46 -6.47
C ASP A 273 2.26 6.00 -6.51
N SER A 274 3.31 6.67 -6.95
CA SER A 274 3.46 8.12 -7.04
C SER A 274 2.88 8.68 -8.34
N CYS A 275 1.61 8.44 -8.69
CA CYS A 275 0.95 9.24 -9.75
C CYS A 275 -0.59 9.20 -9.80
N THR A 276 -1.28 8.92 -8.69
CA THR A 276 -2.76 8.99 -8.67
C THR A 276 -3.24 10.34 -8.13
N LYS A 277 -3.36 11.29 -9.07
CA LYS A 277 -4.12 12.56 -9.06
C LYS A 277 -4.69 13.08 -7.73
N ALA A 278 -4.01 14.09 -7.16
CA ALA A 278 -4.66 15.17 -6.41
C ALA A 278 -4.18 16.59 -6.79
N CYS A 279 -3.47 16.76 -7.91
CA CYS A 279 -3.17 18.09 -8.49
C CYS A 279 -4.36 18.65 -9.30
N GLY A 280 -5.57 18.59 -8.74
CA GLY A 280 -6.71 19.43 -9.15
C GLY A 280 -6.85 20.69 -8.28
N ALA A 281 -6.10 20.79 -7.19
CA ALA A 281 -5.94 22.03 -6.45
C ALA A 281 -5.00 22.93 -7.25
N LYS A 282 -5.54 23.99 -7.86
CA LYS A 282 -4.78 25.09 -8.44
C LYS A 282 -3.92 25.73 -7.34
N SER A 283 -2.73 25.18 -7.07
CA SER A 283 -1.70 25.88 -6.33
C SER A 283 -1.20 26.99 -7.25
N ASN A 284 -1.78 28.17 -7.10
CA ASN A 284 -1.31 29.37 -7.78
C ASN A 284 0.15 29.62 -7.37
N GLY A 285 1.10 29.25 -8.25
CA GLY A 285 2.39 29.95 -8.34
C GLY A 285 3.64 29.33 -7.71
N SER A 286 3.71 28.03 -7.38
CA SER A 286 4.99 27.45 -6.96
C SER A 286 5.78 26.86 -8.13
N ARG A 287 7.00 27.39 -8.35
CA ARG A 287 7.91 27.02 -9.45
C ARG A 287 8.51 25.63 -9.26
N HIS A 288 8.03 24.68 -10.07
CA HIS A 288 8.78 23.69 -10.86
C HIS A 288 9.88 22.76 -10.28
N THR A 289 10.19 22.73 -8.98
CA THR A 289 11.17 21.77 -8.41
C THR A 289 10.63 20.78 -7.38
N ASP A 290 9.39 20.93 -6.90
CA ASP A 290 8.75 20.02 -5.93
C ASP A 290 7.83 18.97 -6.61
N ARG A 291 8.30 18.34 -7.70
CA ARG A 291 7.47 17.40 -8.49
C ARG A 291 7.36 15.99 -7.94
N TYR A 292 8.11 15.67 -6.89
CA TYR A 292 7.93 14.47 -6.11
C TYR A 292 7.10 14.86 -4.92
N ARG A 293 5.92 14.26 -4.72
CA ARG A 293 5.23 14.11 -3.42
C ARG A 293 3.71 14.08 -3.59
N GLN A 294 3.16 12.98 -4.08
CA GLN A 294 1.83 12.56 -3.62
C GLN A 294 1.60 11.11 -4.01
N LEU A 295 1.54 10.23 -3.01
CA LEU A 295 0.92 8.93 -3.12
C LEU A 295 -0.58 9.11 -3.41
N GLY A 296 -1.23 8.08 -3.94
CA GLY A 296 -2.67 8.10 -4.27
C GLY A 296 -3.64 8.40 -3.14
N ASP A 297 -3.17 8.34 -1.89
CA ASP A 297 -3.92 8.75 -0.70
C ASP A 297 -3.75 10.25 -0.36
N GLY A 298 -3.04 11.01 -1.20
CA GLY A 298 -2.73 12.42 -0.98
C GLY A 298 -1.54 12.66 -0.04
N SER A 299 -0.81 11.60 0.37
CA SER A 299 0.34 11.71 1.27
C SER A 299 1.68 11.78 0.56
N ASP A 300 2.54 12.68 1.03
CA ASP A 300 3.91 12.83 0.57
C ASP A 300 4.77 11.73 1.22
N CYS A 301 5.17 10.71 0.46
CA CYS A 301 6.13 9.74 0.96
C CYS A 301 7.55 10.28 0.75
N SER A 302 8.19 10.74 1.84
CA SER A 302 9.57 11.24 1.77
C SER A 302 10.61 10.12 1.69
N PHE A 303 10.20 8.87 1.91
CA PHE A 303 11.06 7.68 1.97
C PHE A 303 11.97 7.62 0.75
N TRP A 304 11.37 7.64 -0.43
CA TRP A 304 12.07 7.51 -1.71
C TRP A 304 13.04 8.64 -2.04
N GLY A 305 12.81 9.85 -1.51
CA GLY A 305 13.76 10.96 -1.66
C GLY A 305 14.98 10.85 -0.75
N THR A 306 14.87 10.07 0.34
CA THR A 306 15.93 9.89 1.34
C THR A 306 16.60 8.52 1.26
N PHE A 307 16.03 7.57 0.52
CA PHE A 307 16.54 6.21 0.45
C PHE A 307 17.76 6.14 -0.49
N PRO A 308 18.95 5.72 0.00
CA PRO A 308 20.21 5.97 -0.69
C PRO A 308 20.54 4.98 -1.83
N PHE A 309 19.59 4.16 -2.30
CA PHE A 309 19.91 3.05 -3.19
C PHE A 309 18.94 2.87 -4.38
N SER A 310 19.48 2.38 -5.49
CA SER A 310 18.73 1.87 -6.66
C SER A 310 18.13 0.52 -6.32
N HIS A 311 16.83 0.44 -6.03
CA HIS A 311 16.24 -0.80 -5.55
C HIS A 311 15.07 -1.28 -6.40
N ASP A 312 15.33 -2.44 -6.98
CA ASP A 312 14.46 -3.43 -7.62
C ASP A 312 13.94 -4.45 -6.59
N ILE A 313 14.03 -4.19 -5.28
CA ILE A 313 13.68 -5.17 -4.21
C ILE A 313 12.21 -5.61 -4.21
N TYR A 314 11.33 -4.83 -4.87
CA TYR A 314 9.92 -5.15 -5.04
C TYR A 314 9.64 -5.87 -6.36
N PHE A 315 10.70 -6.12 -7.14
CA PHE A 315 10.71 -6.84 -8.40
C PHE A 315 11.49 -8.15 -8.19
N GLY A 316 10.92 -9.23 -8.70
CA GLY A 316 11.50 -10.55 -8.54
C GLY A 316 10.82 -11.51 -9.49
N GLY A 317 11.53 -11.92 -10.53
CA GLY A 317 11.08 -12.98 -11.45
C GLY A 317 11.75 -14.33 -11.19
N GLU A 318 12.67 -14.40 -10.23
CA GLU A 318 13.45 -15.59 -9.88
C GLU A 318 13.06 -16.08 -8.49
N ASN A 319 13.14 -17.39 -8.25
CA ASN A 319 12.80 -18.04 -6.97
C ASN A 319 11.39 -17.70 -6.45
N VAL A 320 10.42 -17.56 -7.36
CA VAL A 320 9.05 -17.16 -7.02
C VAL A 320 8.32 -18.22 -6.20
N GLU A 321 8.70 -19.50 -6.36
CA GLU A 321 8.23 -20.61 -5.54
C GLU A 321 8.63 -20.43 -4.07
N ALA A 322 9.92 -20.15 -3.82
CA ALA A 322 10.43 -19.95 -2.46
C ALA A 322 9.81 -18.72 -1.80
N TYR A 323 9.65 -17.63 -2.55
CA TYR A 323 8.91 -16.46 -2.09
C TYR A 323 7.45 -16.80 -1.73
N ALA A 324 6.76 -17.56 -2.58
CA ALA A 324 5.38 -17.95 -2.34
C ALA A 324 5.24 -18.94 -1.16
N ASP A 325 6.21 -19.83 -0.95
CA ASP A 325 6.27 -20.73 0.21
C ASP A 325 6.44 -19.94 1.52
N GLU A 326 7.35 -18.97 1.55
CA GLU A 326 7.52 -18.08 2.70
C GLU A 326 6.24 -17.28 2.99
N LEU A 327 5.63 -16.70 1.96
CA LEU A 327 4.37 -15.99 2.10
C LEU A 327 3.25 -16.89 2.59
N ALA A 328 3.15 -18.11 2.05
CA ALA A 328 2.19 -19.12 2.48
C ALA A 328 2.38 -19.47 3.96
N ALA A 329 3.62 -19.62 4.42
CA ALA A 329 3.92 -19.89 5.82
C ALA A 329 3.50 -18.72 6.73
N GLU A 330 3.69 -17.47 6.31
CA GLU A 330 3.22 -16.29 7.06
C GLU A 330 1.69 -16.16 7.07
N LEU A 331 1.02 -16.59 6.00
CA LEU A 331 -0.44 -16.55 5.86
C LEU A 331 -1.14 -17.78 6.46
N ALA A 332 -0.43 -18.88 6.72
CA ALA A 332 -0.98 -20.14 7.22
C ALA A 332 -1.88 -19.99 8.48
N PRO A 333 -1.62 -19.05 9.42
CA PRO A 333 -2.53 -18.79 10.53
C PRO A 333 -3.93 -18.30 10.12
N LEU A 334 -4.07 -17.68 8.93
CA LEU A 334 -5.31 -17.11 8.41
C LEU A 334 -6.13 -18.19 7.67
N GLN A 335 -6.62 -19.19 8.41
CA GLN A 335 -7.27 -20.38 7.84
C GLN A 335 -8.53 -20.09 7.00
N ASN A 336 -9.17 -18.94 7.24
CA ASN A 336 -10.39 -18.51 6.55
C ASN A 336 -10.16 -17.52 5.42
N LEU A 337 -8.90 -17.27 5.04
CA LEU A 337 -8.55 -16.34 3.98
C LEU A 337 -9.09 -16.82 2.63
N GLU A 338 -9.94 -16.01 2.00
CA GLU A 338 -10.59 -16.29 0.72
C GLU A 338 -10.00 -15.44 -0.41
N GLU A 339 -9.55 -14.22 -0.11
CA GLU A 339 -8.92 -13.32 -1.06
C GLU A 339 -7.62 -12.73 -0.50
N VAL A 340 -6.56 -12.77 -1.30
CA VAL A 340 -5.29 -12.09 -1.00
C VAL A 340 -4.90 -11.17 -2.16
N SER A 341 -4.39 -10.00 -1.83
CA SER A 341 -3.84 -9.03 -2.79
C SER A 341 -2.46 -8.61 -2.30
N VAL A 342 -1.45 -8.76 -3.14
CA VAL A 342 -0.05 -8.57 -2.78
C VAL A 342 0.61 -7.56 -3.73
N GLY A 343 1.07 -6.46 -3.16
CA GLY A 343 1.71 -5.34 -3.85
C GLY A 343 3.19 -5.56 -4.10
N VAL A 344 3.57 -6.75 -4.58
CA VAL A 344 4.93 -7.08 -5.02
C VAL A 344 4.86 -7.44 -6.51
N TYR A 345 5.82 -6.94 -7.29
CA TYR A 345 5.88 -7.19 -8.72
C TYR A 345 6.69 -8.46 -8.99
N LEU A 346 6.06 -9.47 -9.58
CA LEU A 346 6.76 -10.67 -10.01
C LEU A 346 7.42 -10.50 -11.40
N THR A 347 7.74 -9.24 -11.74
CA THR A 347 8.43 -8.85 -12.96
C THR A 347 9.95 -8.98 -12.76
N PRO A 348 10.70 -9.60 -13.69
CA PRO A 348 12.15 -9.72 -13.58
C PRO A 348 12.87 -8.36 -13.50
N ASN A 349 13.94 -8.27 -12.70
CA ASN A 349 14.76 -7.05 -12.56
C ASN A 349 15.45 -6.62 -13.86
N ALA A 350 15.70 -7.59 -14.76
CA ALA A 350 16.17 -7.34 -16.11
C ALA A 350 15.23 -6.40 -16.88
N ALA A 351 13.91 -6.51 -16.68
CA ALA A 351 12.94 -5.65 -17.33
C ALA A 351 13.12 -4.18 -16.94
N LEU A 352 13.35 -3.90 -15.66
CA LEU A 352 13.60 -2.54 -15.17
C LEU A 352 14.93 -1.98 -15.70
N THR A 353 15.97 -2.81 -15.69
CA THR A 353 17.31 -2.41 -16.14
C THR A 353 17.31 -2.14 -17.64
N GLU A 354 16.73 -3.02 -18.45
CA GLU A 354 16.62 -2.87 -19.90
C GLU A 354 15.71 -1.71 -20.28
N HIS A 355 14.58 -1.54 -19.58
CA HIS A 355 13.73 -0.37 -19.78
C HIS A 355 14.54 0.92 -19.58
N ARG A 356 15.29 0.99 -18.48
CA ARG A 356 16.06 2.19 -18.12
C ARG A 356 17.21 2.48 -19.08
N LEU A 357 17.94 1.46 -19.50
CA LEU A 357 19.20 1.62 -20.23
C LEU A 357 19.03 1.53 -21.75
N ALA A 358 18.07 0.75 -22.24
CA ALA A 358 17.90 0.47 -23.65
C ALA A 358 16.63 1.12 -24.25
N HIS A 359 15.48 1.02 -23.58
CA HIS A 359 14.21 1.47 -24.18
C HIS A 359 13.87 2.93 -23.88
N TYR A 360 14.16 3.42 -22.68
CA TYR A 360 13.86 4.79 -22.28
C TYR A 360 14.53 5.86 -23.16
N PRO A 361 15.82 5.76 -23.52
CA PRO A 361 16.45 6.74 -24.40
C PRO A 361 15.77 6.84 -25.78
N LEU A 362 15.11 5.76 -26.22
CA LEU A 362 14.46 5.67 -27.52
C LEU A 362 13.02 6.21 -27.53
N ARG A 363 12.44 6.57 -26.37
CA ARG A 363 11.02 6.98 -26.25
C ARG A 363 10.64 8.22 -27.07
N HIS A 364 11.62 9.01 -27.48
CA HIS A 364 11.41 10.25 -28.25
C HIS A 364 11.46 10.02 -29.76
N LEU A 365 11.75 8.80 -30.20
CA LEU A 365 11.82 8.44 -31.60
C LEU A 365 10.45 7.92 -32.07
N PRO A 366 10.05 8.14 -33.33
CA PRO A 366 8.78 7.65 -33.86
C PRO A 366 8.73 6.11 -33.89
N ASP A 367 7.63 5.50 -33.43
CA ASP A 367 7.45 4.04 -33.33
C ASP A 367 7.60 3.29 -34.67
N ASP A 368 7.44 3.98 -35.80
CA ASP A 368 7.50 3.41 -37.16
C ASP A 368 8.91 3.33 -37.75
N ASP A 369 9.96 3.71 -37.01
CA ASP A 369 11.33 3.65 -37.52
C ASP A 369 11.87 2.19 -37.51
N PRO A 370 12.17 1.59 -38.68
CA PRO A 370 12.73 0.24 -38.77
C PRO A 370 14.06 0.08 -38.03
N LEU A 371 14.78 1.17 -37.74
CA LEU A 371 15.97 1.15 -36.89
C LEU A 371 15.64 0.80 -35.44
N ILE A 372 14.49 1.23 -34.91
CA ILE A 372 14.09 0.93 -33.53
C ILE A 372 13.81 -0.56 -33.36
N GLN A 373 13.10 -1.19 -34.31
CA GLN A 373 12.85 -2.63 -34.24
C GLN A 373 14.14 -3.46 -34.32
N ASN A 374 15.09 -3.06 -35.17
CA ASN A 374 16.38 -3.73 -35.27
C ASN A 374 17.25 -3.50 -34.03
N LEU A 375 17.21 -2.31 -33.42
CA LEU A 375 17.95 -1.99 -32.19
C LEU A 375 17.38 -2.71 -30.97
N ILE A 376 16.06 -2.80 -30.83
CA ILE A 376 15.41 -3.59 -29.77
C ILE A 376 15.76 -5.07 -29.93
N ALA A 377 15.68 -5.60 -31.16
CA ALA A 377 16.04 -6.99 -31.43
C ALA A 377 17.54 -7.29 -31.17
N ALA A 378 18.43 -6.32 -31.37
CA ALA A 378 19.87 -6.45 -31.12
C ALA A 378 20.24 -6.22 -29.64
N ALA A 379 19.45 -5.47 -28.89
CA ALA A 379 19.70 -5.16 -27.47
C ALA A 379 19.18 -6.25 -26.51
N SER A 380 18.29 -7.15 -26.95
CA SER A 380 17.86 -8.30 -26.15
C SER A 380 18.98 -9.34 -26.06
N PRO A 381 19.48 -9.69 -24.84
CA PRO A 381 20.38 -10.82 -24.71
C PRO A 381 19.61 -12.11 -24.97
N ASN A 382 20.05 -12.87 -25.97
CA ASN A 382 19.57 -14.21 -26.27
C ASN A 382 19.84 -15.14 -25.05
N LEU A 383 18.87 -15.24 -24.13
CA LEU A 383 18.83 -16.24 -23.06
C LEU A 383 18.53 -17.62 -23.66
N SER A 384 19.43 -18.16 -24.49
CA SER A 384 19.42 -19.56 -24.97
C SER A 384 20.62 -19.86 -25.88
N GLN A 385 21.82 -20.06 -25.32
CA GLN A 385 22.83 -20.92 -25.99
C GLN A 385 23.60 -21.75 -24.95
N PRO A 386 23.71 -23.09 -25.13
CA PRO A 386 24.56 -23.94 -24.28
C PRO A 386 26.05 -23.73 -24.63
N PRO A 387 26.98 -24.05 -23.72
CA PRO A 387 28.40 -23.73 -23.89
C PRO A 387 28.99 -24.53 -25.05
N ILE A 388 29.47 -23.81 -26.07
CA ILE A 388 30.30 -24.41 -27.12
C ILE A 388 31.64 -24.77 -26.49
N LEU A 389 31.89 -26.08 -26.35
CA LEU A 389 33.19 -26.67 -26.06
C LEU A 389 34.20 -26.20 -27.12
N LEU A 390 35.26 -25.49 -26.68
CA LEU A 390 36.46 -25.30 -27.50
C LEU A 390 37.16 -26.66 -27.69
N PRO A 391 37.56 -27.02 -28.92
CA PRO A 391 38.67 -27.93 -29.11
C PRO A 391 39.97 -27.17 -29.31
N SER A 392 40.99 -27.73 -28.67
CA SER A 392 42.38 -27.33 -28.59
C SER A 392 43.06 -27.17 -29.95
N GLN A 393 44.03 -26.27 -29.95
CA GLN A 393 44.95 -25.95 -31.04
C GLN A 393 45.71 -27.18 -31.55
N SER A 394 45.85 -27.30 -32.87
CA SER A 394 46.97 -27.98 -33.51
C SER A 394 47.28 -27.32 -34.85
N THR A 395 48.57 -27.03 -35.00
CA THR A 395 49.30 -26.43 -36.12
C THR A 395 49.11 -27.17 -37.46
N ALA A 396 48.84 -26.41 -38.53
CA ALA A 396 49.37 -26.68 -39.87
C ALA A 396 49.27 -25.43 -40.76
N VAL A 397 50.41 -25.07 -41.35
CA VAL A 397 50.62 -24.01 -42.35
C VAL A 397 50.16 -24.53 -43.71
N ILE A 398 49.18 -23.89 -44.37
CA ILE A 398 48.97 -23.97 -45.83
C ILE A 398 48.45 -22.62 -46.35
N GLU A 399 48.95 -22.26 -47.53
CA GLU A 399 48.98 -20.98 -48.25
C GLU A 399 47.61 -20.32 -48.57
N GLN A 400 47.62 -18.98 -48.57
CA GLN A 400 46.55 -18.11 -49.11
C GLN A 400 46.53 -18.09 -50.65
N PRO A 401 45.34 -18.05 -51.27
CA PRO A 401 45.11 -17.38 -52.56
C PRO A 401 44.39 -16.02 -52.38
N PRO A 402 44.44 -15.11 -53.38
CA PRO A 402 44.07 -13.71 -53.22
C PRO A 402 42.55 -13.48 -53.23
N ALA A 403 42.15 -12.43 -52.51
CA ALA A 403 40.78 -12.02 -52.20
C ALA A 403 39.92 -11.63 -53.42
N PRO A 404 38.59 -11.88 -53.39
CA PRO A 404 37.63 -11.01 -54.05
C PRO A 404 37.18 -9.89 -53.09
N HIS A 405 37.05 -8.68 -53.64
CA HIS A 405 36.65 -7.47 -52.95
C HIS A 405 35.37 -7.64 -52.12
N ILE A 406 35.50 -7.60 -50.79
CA ILE A 406 34.39 -7.39 -49.87
C ILE A 406 34.17 -5.87 -49.81
N PRO A 407 33.00 -5.33 -50.20
CA PRO A 407 32.69 -3.93 -49.94
C PRO A 407 32.67 -3.70 -48.42
N PRO A 408 33.13 -2.54 -47.91
CA PRO A 408 33.20 -2.32 -46.48
C PRO A 408 31.79 -2.48 -45.86
N PRO A 409 31.68 -3.06 -44.65
CA PRO A 409 30.40 -3.07 -43.96
C PRO A 409 29.94 -1.62 -43.82
N VAL A 410 28.76 -1.34 -44.36
CA VAL A 410 28.04 -0.09 -44.08
C VAL A 410 27.92 -0.02 -42.57
N THR A 411 28.79 0.79 -41.98
CA THR A 411 28.70 1.14 -40.58
C THR A 411 27.48 2.04 -40.50
N THR A 412 26.31 1.47 -40.27
CA THR A 412 25.15 2.20 -39.78
C THR A 412 25.53 2.72 -38.40
N ALA A 413 26.26 3.83 -38.40
CA ALA A 413 26.56 4.62 -37.23
C ALA A 413 25.22 5.09 -36.67
N VAL A 414 24.77 4.40 -35.61
CA VAL A 414 23.69 4.90 -34.76
C VAL A 414 24.20 6.21 -34.16
N PRO A 415 23.56 7.37 -34.39
CA PRO A 415 24.12 8.67 -33.98
C PRO A 415 24.11 8.89 -32.47
N TRP A 416 23.49 8.00 -31.69
CA TRP A 416 23.29 8.16 -30.26
C TRP A 416 24.05 7.09 -29.50
N SER A 417 25.29 7.42 -29.13
CA SER A 417 25.97 6.67 -28.08
C SER A 417 25.27 7.00 -26.77
N THR A 418 24.57 6.02 -26.19
CA THR A 418 24.00 6.08 -24.83
C THR A 418 25.05 6.38 -23.76
N SER A 419 26.34 6.34 -24.11
CA SER A 419 27.47 6.67 -23.25
C SER A 419 27.62 8.16 -22.89
N GLN A 420 26.88 9.09 -23.52
CA GLN A 420 27.04 10.55 -23.29
C GLN A 420 26.04 11.16 -22.31
N VAL A 421 24.96 10.46 -21.93
CA VAL A 421 23.97 10.93 -20.96
C VAL A 421 23.95 9.95 -19.79
N PRO A 422 24.14 10.40 -18.54
CA PRO A 422 23.98 9.51 -17.40
C PRO A 422 22.58 8.90 -17.42
N PRO A 423 22.44 7.58 -17.21
CA PRO A 423 21.14 6.94 -17.25
C PRO A 423 20.20 7.60 -16.23
N PRO A 424 18.91 7.77 -16.57
CA PRO A 424 17.94 8.36 -15.65
C PRO A 424 17.93 7.56 -14.35
N GLN A 425 17.84 8.26 -13.23
CA GLN A 425 17.71 7.61 -11.93
C GLN A 425 16.38 6.86 -11.88
N TYR A 426 16.33 5.75 -11.14
CA TYR A 426 15.08 5.01 -10.92
C TYR A 426 13.98 5.94 -10.39
N THR A 427 14.34 6.94 -9.60
CA THR A 427 13.41 7.92 -9.05
C THR A 427 12.75 8.80 -10.10
N ASP A 428 13.31 8.99 -11.30
CA ASP A 428 12.71 9.86 -12.33
C ASP A 428 11.31 9.36 -12.76
N PRO A 429 10.20 10.07 -12.47
CA PRO A 429 8.85 9.62 -12.82
C PRO A 429 8.66 9.51 -14.33
N SER A 430 9.40 10.32 -15.09
CA SER A 430 9.33 10.27 -16.55
C SER A 430 9.85 8.94 -17.08
N LEU A 431 10.75 8.26 -16.34
CA LEU A 431 11.24 6.91 -16.63
C LEU A 431 10.10 5.92 -16.80
N TRP A 432 9.09 5.99 -15.93
CA TRP A 432 8.02 5.00 -15.84
C TRP A 432 6.72 5.45 -16.52
N SER A 433 6.65 6.72 -16.95
CA SER A 433 5.41 7.38 -17.37
C SER A 433 4.68 6.79 -18.58
N TYR A 434 5.35 6.30 -19.64
CA TYR A 434 4.65 5.99 -20.93
C TYR A 434 4.03 4.57 -20.98
N ASP A 435 3.96 3.85 -22.11
CA ASP A 435 3.81 2.38 -22.13
C ASP A 435 4.90 1.79 -23.04
N CYS A 436 5.69 0.81 -22.57
CA CYS A 436 6.89 0.34 -23.27
C CYS A 436 6.56 -1.00 -23.93
N HIS A 437 6.15 -0.92 -25.19
CA HIS A 437 5.79 -2.09 -25.99
C HIS A 437 6.93 -3.12 -26.07
N ALA A 438 8.18 -2.68 -26.11
CA ALA A 438 9.35 -3.56 -26.12
C ALA A 438 9.44 -4.39 -24.83
N CYS A 439 9.45 -3.75 -23.65
CA CYS A 439 9.44 -4.46 -22.37
C CYS A 439 8.21 -5.34 -22.20
N ARG A 440 7.02 -4.86 -22.58
CA ARG A 440 5.80 -5.68 -22.52
C ARG A 440 5.96 -6.93 -23.38
N LYS A 441 6.41 -6.80 -24.63
CA LYS A 441 6.59 -7.93 -25.55
C LYS A 441 7.59 -8.96 -25.01
N ILE A 442 8.67 -8.51 -24.38
CA ILE A 442 9.73 -9.39 -23.88
C ILE A 442 9.34 -10.05 -22.54
N TYR A 443 8.78 -9.30 -21.60
CA TYR A 443 8.67 -9.71 -20.19
C TYR A 443 7.26 -10.07 -19.71
N THR A 444 6.21 -9.84 -20.50
CA THR A 444 4.83 -10.18 -20.06
C THR A 444 4.66 -11.67 -19.82
N ALA A 445 5.22 -12.51 -20.71
CA ALA A 445 5.11 -13.95 -20.60
C ALA A 445 5.81 -14.45 -19.32
N SER A 446 7.06 -14.06 -19.08
CA SER A 446 7.81 -14.47 -17.88
C SER A 446 7.14 -13.97 -16.60
N THR A 447 6.61 -12.75 -16.59
CA THR A 447 5.88 -12.19 -15.44
C THR A 447 4.59 -12.97 -15.17
N THR A 448 3.83 -13.29 -16.22
CA THR A 448 2.58 -14.06 -16.09
C THR A 448 2.87 -15.47 -15.60
N THR A 449 3.94 -16.12 -16.09
CA THR A 449 4.38 -17.43 -15.58
C THR A 449 4.80 -17.35 -14.12
N ALA A 450 5.56 -16.32 -13.72
CA ALA A 450 5.97 -16.12 -12.33
C ALA A 450 4.78 -15.97 -11.38
N GLU A 451 3.79 -15.15 -11.75
CA GLU A 451 2.56 -14.97 -11.01
C GLU A 451 1.70 -16.23 -10.92
N HIS A 452 1.60 -16.99 -12.01
CA HIS A 452 0.90 -18.26 -12.06
C HIS A 452 1.53 -19.28 -11.11
N THR A 453 2.86 -19.46 -11.21
CA THR A 453 3.62 -20.36 -10.35
C THR A 453 3.47 -19.99 -8.86
N ALA A 454 3.68 -18.72 -8.50
CA ALA A 454 3.49 -18.25 -7.14
C ALA A 454 2.03 -18.43 -6.67
N GLY A 455 1.07 -18.19 -7.57
CA GLY A 455 -0.36 -18.39 -7.31
C GLY A 455 -0.72 -19.84 -7.01
N LEU A 456 -0.14 -20.81 -7.73
CA LEU A 456 -0.33 -22.24 -7.49
C LEU A 456 0.19 -22.66 -6.11
N VAL A 457 1.37 -22.17 -5.72
CA VAL A 457 1.97 -22.44 -4.40
C VAL A 457 1.06 -21.91 -3.29
N LEU A 458 0.64 -20.64 -3.38
CA LEU A 458 -0.29 -20.03 -2.41
C LEU A 458 -1.63 -20.77 -2.33
N ALA A 459 -2.22 -21.09 -3.48
CA ALA A 459 -3.49 -21.81 -3.54
C ALA A 459 -3.39 -23.20 -2.90
N SER A 460 -2.25 -23.88 -3.08
CA SER A 460 -2.02 -25.21 -2.51
C SER A 460 -1.89 -25.16 -0.99
N ALA A 461 -1.22 -24.13 -0.45
CA ALA A 461 -1.03 -23.95 0.98
C ALA A 461 -2.27 -23.40 1.72
N LEU A 462 -3.11 -22.60 1.04
CA LEU A 462 -4.26 -21.92 1.63
C LEU A 462 -5.58 -22.52 1.11
N PRO A 463 -6.23 -23.44 1.84
CA PRO A 463 -7.31 -24.27 1.31
C PRO A 463 -8.59 -23.51 0.96
N ARG A 464 -8.83 -22.36 1.61
CA ARG A 464 -10.01 -21.52 1.39
C ARG A 464 -9.79 -20.39 0.40
N LEU A 465 -8.57 -20.25 -0.12
CA LEU A 465 -8.22 -19.20 -1.06
C LEU A 465 -8.97 -19.42 -2.38
N LYS A 466 -9.67 -18.37 -2.81
CA LYS A 466 -10.48 -18.33 -4.04
C LYS A 466 -9.91 -17.34 -5.06
N LYS A 467 -9.27 -16.27 -4.58
CA LYS A 467 -8.77 -15.18 -5.40
C LYS A 467 -7.41 -14.68 -4.94
N ILE A 468 -6.52 -14.43 -5.89
CA ILE A 468 -5.18 -13.86 -5.71
C ILE A 468 -5.06 -12.65 -6.63
N GLU A 469 -4.49 -11.56 -6.12
CA GLU A 469 -4.11 -10.41 -6.94
C GLU A 469 -2.63 -10.11 -6.76
N TRP A 470 -1.90 -9.99 -7.86
CA TRP A 470 -0.49 -9.57 -7.87
C TRP A 470 -0.35 -8.18 -8.47
N ALA A 471 0.49 -7.33 -7.89
CA ALA A 471 0.84 -6.07 -8.55
C ALA A 471 1.58 -6.35 -9.85
N SER A 472 1.16 -5.66 -10.91
CA SER A 472 1.70 -5.87 -12.24
C SER A 472 2.21 -4.57 -12.83
N PHE A 473 3.46 -4.63 -13.28
CA PHE A 473 4.10 -3.52 -13.98
C PHE A 473 3.53 -3.32 -15.39
N PHE A 474 3.02 -4.39 -16.01
CA PHE A 474 2.59 -4.38 -17.40
C PHE A 474 1.09 -4.23 -17.60
N GLU A 475 0.30 -4.26 -16.53
CA GLU A 475 -1.14 -4.10 -16.60
C GLU A 475 -1.50 -2.67 -17.03
N SER A 476 -2.18 -2.55 -18.17
CA SER A 476 -2.65 -1.28 -18.71
C SER A 476 -4.05 -0.97 -18.19
N HIS A 477 -4.21 0.13 -17.46
CA HIS A 477 -5.55 0.61 -17.11
C HIS A 477 -6.18 1.34 -18.32
N PRO A 478 -7.36 0.92 -18.82
CA PRO A 478 -8.02 1.57 -19.96
C PRO A 478 -8.45 3.03 -19.68
N HIS A 479 -8.43 3.45 -18.42
CA HIS A 479 -8.71 4.82 -17.98
C HIS A 479 -7.52 5.51 -17.30
N ALA A 480 -6.34 4.87 -17.31
CA ALA A 480 -5.12 5.51 -16.84
C ALA A 480 -4.82 6.71 -17.73
N HIS A 481 -4.83 7.89 -17.15
CA HIS A 481 -4.14 9.02 -17.77
C HIS A 481 -2.65 8.69 -17.83
N GLU A 482 -1.89 9.34 -18.73
CA GLU A 482 -0.48 9.13 -19.13
C GLU A 482 0.61 8.90 -18.03
N PHE A 483 0.27 8.62 -16.77
CA PHE A 483 1.21 8.45 -15.66
C PHE A 483 0.88 7.31 -14.67
N GLU A 484 -0.14 6.48 -14.90
CA GLU A 484 -0.56 5.42 -13.95
C GLU A 484 0.01 4.03 -14.31
N ARG A 485 1.32 3.94 -14.58
CA ARG A 485 1.98 2.65 -14.82
C ARG A 485 2.45 2.00 -13.53
N GLY A 486 2.35 0.67 -13.48
CA GLY A 486 2.74 -0.14 -12.32
C GLY A 486 1.76 -0.13 -11.16
N THR A 487 0.60 0.52 -11.28
CA THR A 487 -0.42 0.50 -10.22
C THR A 487 -1.53 -0.51 -10.48
N GLY A 488 -1.44 -1.28 -11.57
CA GLY A 488 -2.41 -2.31 -11.92
C GLY A 488 -2.19 -3.61 -11.14
N MET A 489 -3.23 -4.44 -11.11
CA MET A 489 -3.21 -5.75 -10.46
C MET A 489 -3.66 -6.81 -11.46
N HIS A 490 -2.96 -7.93 -11.54
CA HIS A 490 -3.46 -9.11 -12.24
C HIS A 490 -4.28 -9.95 -11.27
N GLU A 491 -5.53 -10.23 -11.62
CA GLU A 491 -6.42 -11.09 -10.85
C GLU A 491 -6.32 -12.55 -11.32
N TRP A 492 -6.20 -13.46 -10.36
CA TRP A 492 -6.13 -14.90 -10.56
C TRP A 492 -7.20 -15.59 -9.72
N ARG A 493 -8.01 -16.44 -10.36
CA ARG A 493 -9.03 -17.27 -9.73
C ARG A 493 -8.45 -18.65 -9.44
N VAL A 494 -8.60 -19.12 -8.21
CA VAL A 494 -8.21 -20.48 -7.83
C VAL A 494 -9.26 -21.47 -8.32
N VAL A 495 -8.84 -22.45 -9.11
CA VAL A 495 -9.67 -23.55 -9.60
C VAL A 495 -9.38 -24.80 -8.79
N ARG A 496 -10.43 -25.39 -8.21
CA ARG A 496 -10.34 -26.62 -7.42
C ARG A 496 -11.26 -27.69 -7.96
N ASP A 497 -10.91 -28.94 -7.72
CA ASP A 497 -11.80 -30.07 -7.99
C ASP A 497 -12.91 -30.20 -6.93
N ALA A 498 -13.78 -31.20 -7.09
CA ALA A 498 -14.84 -31.49 -6.13
C ALA A 498 -14.32 -31.91 -4.73
N CYS A 499 -13.06 -32.35 -4.63
CA CYS A 499 -12.39 -32.74 -3.40
C CYS A 499 -11.67 -31.55 -2.73
N GLY A 500 -11.63 -30.38 -3.37
CA GLY A 500 -10.92 -29.19 -2.89
C GLY A 500 -9.43 -29.14 -3.24
N ALA A 501 -8.91 -30.09 -4.02
CA ALA A 501 -7.54 -30.05 -4.51
C ALA A 501 -7.39 -28.95 -5.57
N VAL A 502 -6.27 -28.23 -5.55
CA VAL A 502 -5.97 -27.19 -6.54
C VAL A 502 -5.70 -27.85 -7.89
N LEU A 503 -6.45 -27.45 -8.90
CA LEU A 503 -6.24 -27.88 -10.28
C LEU A 503 -5.38 -26.88 -11.02
N ASP A 504 -5.71 -25.59 -10.89
CA ASP A 504 -5.02 -24.50 -11.57
C ASP A 504 -5.31 -23.14 -10.91
N VAL A 505 -4.63 -22.09 -11.36
CA VAL A 505 -5.02 -20.69 -11.16
C VAL A 505 -5.22 -20.01 -12.51
N GLU A 506 -6.42 -19.48 -12.74
CA GLU A 506 -6.80 -18.88 -14.02
C GLU A 506 -6.75 -17.36 -13.94
N ARG A 507 -6.06 -16.71 -14.88
CA ARG A 507 -6.06 -15.25 -14.97
C ARG A 507 -7.44 -14.74 -15.42
N VAL A 508 -8.00 -13.80 -14.67
CA VAL A 508 -9.23 -13.10 -15.01
C VAL A 508 -8.86 -11.88 -15.86
N PHE A 509 -9.25 -11.89 -17.12
CA PHE A 509 -9.13 -10.72 -17.99
C PHE A 509 -10.31 -9.78 -17.73
N CYS A 510 -10.02 -8.59 -17.19
CA CYS A 510 -11.02 -7.56 -16.90
C CYS A 510 -11.28 -6.66 -18.10
#